data_AF-A0A7J7H239-F1
#
_entry.id   AF-A0A7J7H239-F1
#
_cell.length_a   1.000
_cell.length_b   1.000
_cell.length_c   1.000
_cell.angle_alpha   90.00
_cell.angle_beta   90.00
_cell.angle_gamma   90.00
#
_symmetry.space_group_name_H-M   'P 1'
#
loop_
_entity.id
_entity.type
_entity.pdbx_description
1 polymer ?
#
loop_
_entity_poly.entity_id
_entity_poly.type
_entity_poly.pdbx_seq_one_letter_code
_entity_poly.pdbx_strand_id
1 'polypeptide(L)'
;MCLQTEPLKVMISGAPASGKGTQCEMIVQKFGLVHISTGDLLRAEVSAGTEIGNKAKEYMSTGRLVPDEIVTTMVTTRLSQKDVKEKGWLLDGYPRSFDQAQSLEKLKIRPDIYVVLDVLDEILINRCVGRRLDPVTGKIYHIKNFPPETEEIKARLITRPDDTEEKVKSRLQIYKQNVEAILSTYTDILKKINGNRPKEVIFKDIDSLLCQVQKEKEKTTKLGKSALQKPSSQEIWRGIPTRLNNIPHSREIREYFYDDVLQATQRAINDGKTRLKVEINIPELNPEMDVYRIGTLMELVRVLALNFADDGKRIKVCVQGSMGEGALAGMPLQLAGTRTILEYMDWGDYGAMGNFINIGSIGGKEVTEQDDLFILVAPQNAVGNCIIDDLRAMTDAAGNRPVILINPRLKDLPASSGIMQTMGRDKRLEYAASFEHCYHFRLLYYAGTQYPIMGALRMSYPYGYELYKRVDDPSRKEKYIILSTFPKRPDSDEINDAFEGKPRNQAKKASGICTREERGMASVQSLIGLDRAVGPVETHHESCFDNLNR
;
A
#
# COMPACT_ATOMS: atom_id res chain seq x y z
N MET A 1 30.32 -6.26 -25.30
CA MET A 1 29.43 -7.28 -24.69
C MET A 1 27.99 -6.83 -24.90
N CYS A 2 27.20 -7.56 -25.68
CA CYS A 2 25.79 -7.26 -25.90
C CYS A 2 25.02 -7.50 -24.58
N LEU A 3 24.50 -6.43 -23.97
CA LEU A 3 23.65 -6.53 -22.78
C LEU A 3 22.39 -7.33 -23.12
N GLN A 4 22.28 -8.53 -22.57
CA GLN A 4 21.10 -9.38 -22.66
C GLN A 4 19.94 -8.69 -21.93
N THR A 5 18.80 -8.56 -22.60
CA THR A 5 17.52 -8.22 -21.96
C THR A 5 17.25 -9.17 -20.80
N GLU A 6 16.84 -8.66 -19.63
CA GLU A 6 16.46 -9.51 -18.50
C GLU A 6 15.41 -10.55 -18.94
N PRO A 7 15.63 -11.84 -18.67
CA PRO A 7 14.74 -12.88 -19.15
C PRO A 7 13.38 -12.84 -18.45
N LEU A 8 12.40 -13.48 -19.08
CA LEU A 8 11.02 -13.51 -18.61
C LEU A 8 10.87 -14.44 -17.38
N LYS A 9 10.14 -13.98 -16.37
CA LYS A 9 9.92 -14.68 -15.10
C LYS A 9 8.42 -14.85 -14.89
N VAL A 10 7.94 -16.09 -14.90
CA VAL A 10 6.52 -16.41 -14.83
C VAL A 10 6.24 -17.25 -13.61
N MET A 11 5.17 -16.92 -12.89
CA MET A 11 4.63 -17.77 -11.84
C MET A 11 3.24 -18.24 -12.24
N ILE A 12 2.94 -19.51 -12.04
CA ILE A 12 1.63 -20.07 -12.32
C ILE A 12 1.11 -20.90 -11.14
N SER A 13 -0.13 -20.62 -10.75
CA SER A 13 -0.84 -21.39 -9.75
C SER A 13 -2.25 -21.74 -10.20
N GLY A 14 -2.86 -22.64 -9.44
CA GLY A 14 -4.19 -23.16 -9.71
C GLY A 14 -4.42 -24.40 -8.87
N ALA A 15 -5.69 -24.71 -8.64
CA ALA A 15 -6.08 -25.88 -7.87
C ALA A 15 -5.51 -27.18 -8.48
N PRO A 16 -5.37 -28.27 -7.70
CA PRO A 16 -5.00 -29.58 -8.23
C PRO A 16 -5.90 -29.97 -9.41
N ALA A 17 -5.32 -30.46 -10.51
CA ALA A 17 -6.02 -30.78 -11.77
C ALA A 17 -6.59 -29.61 -12.60
N SER A 18 -6.23 -28.37 -12.29
CA SER A 18 -6.60 -27.18 -13.08
C SER A 18 -6.06 -27.17 -14.51
N GLY A 19 -5.06 -28.01 -14.83
CA GLY A 19 -4.38 -28.01 -16.14
C GLY A 19 -3.08 -27.19 -16.17
N LYS A 20 -2.62 -26.70 -15.01
CA LYS A 20 -1.38 -25.91 -14.89
C LYS A 20 -0.15 -26.55 -15.54
N GLY A 21 0.06 -27.86 -15.36
CA GLY A 21 1.20 -28.58 -15.95
C GLY A 21 1.19 -28.55 -17.47
N THR A 22 0.04 -28.80 -18.09
CA THR A 22 -0.14 -28.71 -19.55
C THR A 22 0.17 -27.29 -20.05
N GLN A 23 -0.30 -26.26 -19.35
CA GLN A 23 0.01 -24.88 -19.72
C GLN A 23 1.51 -24.57 -19.53
N CYS A 24 2.14 -25.11 -18.49
CA CYS A 24 3.58 -24.94 -18.27
C CYS A 24 4.41 -25.50 -19.42
N GLU A 25 4.09 -26.72 -19.87
CA GLU A 25 4.78 -27.36 -21.00
C GLU A 25 4.70 -26.48 -22.27
N MET A 26 3.51 -25.96 -22.57
CA MET A 26 3.30 -25.09 -23.74
C MET A 26 4.05 -23.75 -23.60
N ILE A 27 4.06 -23.15 -22.41
CA ILE A 27 4.82 -21.91 -22.14
C ILE A 27 6.32 -22.16 -22.31
N VAL A 28 6.84 -23.24 -21.74
CA VAL A 28 8.27 -23.60 -21.81
C VAL A 28 8.70 -23.84 -23.24
N GLN A 29 7.90 -24.58 -24.02
CA GLN A 29 8.17 -24.82 -25.44
C GLN A 29 8.23 -23.54 -26.26
N LYS A 30 7.33 -22.58 -26.01
CA LYS A 30 7.24 -21.35 -26.79
C LYS A 30 8.27 -20.29 -26.36
N PHE A 31 8.47 -20.10 -25.07
CA PHE A 31 9.25 -18.99 -24.50
C PHE A 31 10.66 -19.41 -24.04
N GLY A 32 10.98 -20.72 -24.05
CA GLY A 32 12.32 -21.22 -23.71
C GLY A 32 12.70 -21.11 -22.22
N LEU A 33 11.71 -20.92 -21.34
CA LEU A 33 11.93 -20.75 -19.90
C LEU A 33 12.35 -22.04 -19.21
N VAL A 34 13.06 -21.93 -18.10
CA VAL A 34 13.32 -23.10 -17.23
C VAL A 34 12.09 -23.39 -16.37
N HIS A 35 11.50 -24.57 -16.56
CA HIS A 35 10.39 -25.03 -15.72
C HIS A 35 10.90 -25.49 -14.35
N ILE A 36 10.33 -24.91 -13.29
CA ILE A 36 10.63 -25.24 -11.90
C ILE A 36 9.32 -25.64 -11.23
N SER A 37 9.03 -26.94 -11.18
CA SER A 37 7.88 -27.49 -10.45
C SER A 37 8.31 -28.03 -9.10
N THR A 38 7.77 -27.48 -8.01
CA THR A 38 8.04 -28.01 -6.65
C THR A 38 7.61 -29.45 -6.49
N GLY A 39 6.53 -29.85 -7.17
CA GLY A 39 6.06 -31.23 -7.14
C GLY A 39 7.05 -32.20 -7.78
N ASP A 40 7.68 -31.82 -8.89
CA ASP A 40 8.66 -32.66 -9.58
C ASP A 40 10.00 -32.69 -8.83
N LEU A 41 10.45 -31.55 -8.30
CA LEU A 41 11.65 -31.48 -7.46
C LEU A 41 11.52 -32.40 -6.23
N LEU A 42 10.41 -32.30 -5.49
CA LEU A 42 10.17 -33.17 -4.34
C LEU A 42 10.09 -34.65 -4.73
N ARG A 43 9.46 -34.99 -5.86
CA ARG A 43 9.41 -36.38 -6.35
C ARG A 43 10.78 -36.91 -6.76
N ALA A 44 11.63 -36.07 -7.35
CA ALA A 44 13.00 -36.42 -7.71
C ALA A 44 13.82 -36.72 -6.45
N GLU A 45 13.73 -35.88 -5.43
CA GLU A 45 14.38 -36.10 -4.12
C GLU A 45 13.92 -37.40 -3.46
N VAL A 46 12.61 -37.67 -3.46
CA VAL A 46 12.03 -38.93 -2.94
C VAL A 46 12.56 -40.14 -3.71
N SER A 47 12.66 -40.04 -5.04
CA SER A 47 13.13 -41.14 -5.89
C SER A 47 14.63 -41.39 -5.75
N ALA A 48 15.41 -40.33 -5.52
CA ALA A 48 16.84 -40.39 -5.25
C ALA A 48 17.18 -40.84 -3.81
N GLY A 49 16.18 -40.94 -2.93
CA GLY A 49 16.36 -41.40 -1.54
C GLY A 49 17.14 -40.43 -0.66
N THR A 50 17.14 -39.13 -0.99
CA THR A 50 17.86 -38.11 -0.21
C THR A 50 17.21 -37.89 1.16
N GLU A 51 17.94 -37.29 2.10
CA GLU A 51 17.39 -36.99 3.43
C GLU A 51 16.14 -36.08 3.35
N ILE A 52 16.17 -35.09 2.45
CA ILE A 52 15.03 -34.21 2.15
C ILE A 52 13.89 -35.01 1.53
N GLY A 53 14.19 -35.90 0.58
CA GLY A 53 13.20 -36.78 -0.05
C GLY A 53 12.48 -37.67 0.95
N ASN A 54 13.22 -38.30 1.88
CA ASN A 54 12.64 -39.17 2.90
C ASN A 54 11.69 -38.40 3.84
N LYS A 55 12.08 -37.19 4.27
CA LYS A 55 11.21 -36.30 5.07
C LYS A 55 9.97 -35.87 4.27
N ALA A 56 10.13 -35.47 3.01
CA ALA A 56 9.02 -35.04 2.15
C ALA A 56 8.01 -36.14 1.85
N LYS A 57 8.47 -37.40 1.73
CA LYS A 57 7.63 -38.57 1.41
C LYS A 57 6.45 -38.72 2.36
N GLU A 58 6.65 -38.49 3.66
CA GLU A 58 5.62 -38.63 4.69
C GLU A 58 4.48 -37.61 4.47
N TYR A 59 4.82 -36.32 4.36
CA TYR A 59 3.87 -35.23 4.09
C TYR A 59 3.12 -35.42 2.76
N MET A 60 3.83 -35.83 1.71
CA MET A 60 3.22 -36.07 0.41
C MET A 60 2.22 -37.24 0.42
N SER A 61 2.54 -38.32 1.14
CA SER A 61 1.69 -39.51 1.20
C SER A 61 0.34 -39.24 1.88
N THR A 62 0.34 -38.33 2.86
CA THR A 62 -0.82 -37.86 3.64
C THR A 62 -1.53 -36.65 3.03
N GLY A 63 -1.08 -36.12 1.89
CA GLY A 63 -1.70 -34.97 1.23
C GLY A 63 -1.43 -33.61 1.90
N ARG A 64 -0.52 -33.57 2.89
CA ARG A 64 -0.10 -32.34 3.58
C ARG A 64 0.98 -31.59 2.79
N LEU A 65 1.16 -30.31 3.11
CA LEU A 65 2.27 -29.52 2.57
C LEU A 65 3.58 -29.91 3.29
N VAL A 66 4.66 -30.01 2.52
CA VAL A 66 6.03 -30.13 3.05
C VAL A 66 6.39 -28.80 3.74
N PRO A 67 7.11 -28.80 4.88
CA PRO A 67 7.49 -27.58 5.59
C PRO A 67 8.12 -26.51 4.69
N ASP A 68 7.72 -25.26 4.92
CA ASP A 68 8.02 -24.14 4.03
C ASP A 68 9.51 -23.87 3.88
N GLU A 69 10.30 -24.03 4.94
CA GLU A 69 11.76 -23.86 4.93
C GLU A 69 12.45 -24.81 3.93
N ILE A 70 12.01 -26.07 3.89
CA ILE A 70 12.56 -27.10 3.01
C ILE A 70 12.26 -26.74 1.56
N VAL A 71 11.00 -26.41 1.27
CA VAL A 71 10.56 -26.09 -0.10
C VAL A 71 11.21 -24.79 -0.58
N THR A 72 11.29 -23.78 0.28
CA THR A 72 11.91 -22.48 -0.03
C THR A 72 13.38 -22.65 -0.37
N THR A 73 14.15 -23.39 0.44
CA THR A 73 15.57 -23.65 0.19
C THR A 73 15.79 -24.39 -1.13
N MET A 74 14.97 -25.39 -1.42
CA MET A 74 15.05 -26.16 -2.67
C MET A 74 14.76 -25.30 -3.90
N VAL A 75 13.72 -24.45 -3.83
CA VAL A 75 13.32 -23.56 -4.95
C VAL A 75 14.36 -22.46 -5.18
N THR A 76 14.84 -21.81 -4.12
CA THR A 76 15.83 -20.72 -4.24
C THR A 76 17.16 -21.23 -4.76
N THR A 77 17.57 -22.43 -4.34
CA THR A 77 18.75 -23.12 -4.89
C THR A 77 18.61 -23.34 -6.39
N ARG A 78 17.46 -23.85 -6.86
CA ARG A 78 17.23 -24.05 -8.30
C ARG A 78 17.22 -22.73 -9.07
N LEU A 79 16.57 -21.70 -8.54
CA LEU A 79 16.50 -20.37 -9.15
C LEU A 79 17.86 -19.67 -9.27
N SER A 80 18.81 -20.02 -8.41
CA SER A 80 20.16 -19.42 -8.41
C SER A 80 21.07 -19.92 -9.54
N GLN A 81 20.70 -21.03 -10.20
CA GLN A 81 21.49 -21.69 -11.23
C GLN A 81 21.61 -20.85 -12.51
N LYS A 82 22.71 -21.06 -13.25
CA LYS A 82 23.09 -20.23 -14.40
C LYS A 82 22.08 -20.33 -15.55
N ASP A 83 21.58 -21.53 -15.84
CA ASP A 83 20.57 -21.75 -16.88
C ASP A 83 19.28 -20.96 -16.61
N VAL A 84 18.86 -20.89 -15.34
CA VAL A 84 17.68 -20.13 -14.90
C VAL A 84 17.90 -18.62 -15.03
N LYS A 85 19.08 -18.14 -14.62
CA LYS A 85 19.42 -16.71 -14.72
C LYS A 85 19.51 -16.23 -16.16
N GLU A 86 19.93 -17.09 -17.09
CA GLU A 86 20.08 -16.74 -18.51
C GLU A 86 18.76 -16.86 -19.30
N LYS A 87 17.98 -17.92 -19.07
CA LYS A 87 16.76 -18.21 -19.85
C LYS A 87 15.48 -17.68 -19.20
N GLY A 88 15.53 -17.34 -17.92
CA GLY A 88 14.34 -17.06 -17.12
C GLY A 88 13.69 -18.33 -16.59
N TRP A 89 12.62 -18.16 -15.82
CA TRP A 89 12.00 -19.25 -15.09
C TRP A 89 10.47 -19.22 -15.16
N LEU A 90 9.90 -20.41 -15.04
CA LEU A 90 8.49 -20.66 -14.81
C LEU A 90 8.33 -21.44 -13.51
N LEU A 91 7.83 -20.77 -12.45
CA LEU A 91 7.52 -21.41 -11.18
C LEU A 91 6.12 -22.03 -11.22
N ASP A 92 6.04 -23.35 -11.07
CA ASP A 92 4.81 -24.13 -11.02
C ASP A 92 4.54 -24.64 -9.60
N GLY A 93 3.44 -24.17 -9.01
CA GLY A 93 2.97 -24.65 -7.72
C GLY A 93 3.84 -24.22 -6.54
N TYR A 94 4.49 -23.05 -6.63
CA TYR A 94 5.10 -22.33 -5.53
C TYR A 94 4.94 -20.83 -5.80
N PRO A 95 4.57 -20.02 -4.79
CA PRO A 95 4.29 -20.37 -3.39
C PRO A 95 2.93 -21.06 -3.17
N ARG A 96 2.79 -21.79 -2.05
CA ARG A 96 1.55 -22.48 -1.57
C ARG A 96 1.12 -22.08 -0.16
N SER A 97 1.86 -21.19 0.48
CA SER A 97 1.52 -20.56 1.75
C SER A 97 1.93 -19.08 1.69
N PHE A 98 1.42 -18.29 2.63
CA PHE A 98 1.81 -16.90 2.79
C PHE A 98 3.31 -16.77 3.10
N ASP A 99 3.87 -17.62 3.95
CA ASP A 99 5.29 -17.54 4.35
C ASP A 99 6.24 -17.85 3.19
N GLN A 100 5.86 -18.78 2.30
CA GLN A 100 6.60 -19.01 1.05
C GLN A 100 6.57 -17.78 0.13
N ALA A 101 5.41 -17.10 0.03
CA ALA A 101 5.29 -15.88 -0.76
C ALA A 101 6.14 -14.74 -0.17
N GLN A 102 6.09 -14.55 1.15
CA GLN A 102 6.90 -13.55 1.85
C GLN A 102 8.41 -13.84 1.71
N SER A 103 8.79 -15.13 1.71
CA SER A 103 10.19 -15.54 1.52
C SER A 103 10.72 -15.14 0.15
N LEU A 104 9.93 -15.29 -0.92
CA LEU A 104 10.30 -14.81 -2.26
C LEU A 104 10.49 -13.29 -2.31
N GLU A 105 9.58 -12.53 -1.70
CA GLU A 105 9.67 -11.06 -1.62
C GLU A 105 10.91 -10.61 -0.84
N LYS A 106 11.19 -11.22 0.32
CA LYS A 106 12.41 -10.96 1.12
C LYS A 106 13.68 -11.21 0.32
N LEU A 107 13.70 -12.27 -0.50
CA LEU A 107 14.83 -12.61 -1.37
C LEU A 107 14.87 -11.80 -2.67
N LYS A 108 13.93 -10.87 -2.88
CA LYS A 108 13.78 -10.07 -4.10
C LYS A 108 13.61 -10.92 -5.37
N ILE A 109 13.02 -12.10 -5.22
CA ILE A 109 12.70 -13.01 -6.33
C ILE A 109 11.24 -12.79 -6.70
N ARG A 110 10.98 -11.77 -7.54
CA ARG A 110 9.62 -11.40 -7.97
C ARG A 110 9.37 -11.79 -9.44
N PRO A 111 8.23 -12.45 -9.75
CA PRO A 111 7.86 -12.75 -11.14
C PRO A 111 7.43 -11.48 -11.88
N ASP A 112 7.50 -11.50 -13.21
CA ASP A 112 6.96 -10.43 -14.05
C ASP A 112 5.43 -10.53 -14.18
N ILE A 113 4.89 -11.74 -14.05
CA ILE A 113 3.48 -12.03 -14.14
C ILE A 113 3.12 -13.25 -13.30
N TYR A 114 1.99 -13.17 -12.60
CA TYR A 114 1.43 -14.27 -11.84
C TYR A 114 0.10 -14.74 -12.45
N VAL A 115 0.10 -15.91 -13.06
CA VAL A 115 -1.06 -16.49 -13.73
C VAL A 115 -1.78 -17.45 -12.80
N VAL A 116 -3.10 -17.30 -12.66
CA VAL A 116 -3.92 -18.17 -11.81
C VAL A 116 -5.03 -18.81 -12.64
N LEU A 117 -5.02 -20.14 -12.71
CA LEU A 117 -6.05 -20.91 -13.42
C LEU A 117 -7.25 -21.16 -12.49
N ASP A 118 -8.38 -20.58 -12.85
CA ASP A 118 -9.64 -20.73 -12.14
C ASP A 118 -10.54 -21.77 -12.83
N VAL A 119 -10.92 -22.81 -12.09
CA VAL A 119 -11.64 -23.98 -12.60
C VAL A 119 -12.64 -24.44 -11.54
N LEU A 120 -13.84 -24.82 -11.97
CA LEU A 120 -14.89 -25.30 -11.06
C LEU A 120 -14.50 -26.60 -10.37
N ASP A 121 -14.80 -26.72 -9.08
CA ASP A 121 -14.48 -27.87 -8.22
C ASP A 121 -14.90 -29.22 -8.83
N GLU A 122 -16.11 -29.30 -9.37
CA GLU A 122 -16.66 -30.52 -9.97
C GLU A 122 -15.81 -30.99 -11.15
N ILE A 123 -15.29 -30.06 -11.94
CA ILE A 123 -14.41 -30.34 -13.07
C ILE A 123 -13.05 -30.81 -12.55
N LEU A 124 -12.52 -30.19 -11.49
CA LEU A 124 -11.24 -30.54 -10.88
C LEU A 124 -11.23 -31.97 -10.33
N ILE A 125 -12.27 -32.35 -9.59
CA ILE A 125 -12.41 -33.69 -9.02
C ILE A 125 -12.46 -34.74 -10.14
N ASN A 126 -13.34 -34.53 -11.13
CA ASN A 126 -13.46 -35.42 -12.29
C ASN A 126 -12.13 -35.57 -13.05
N ARG A 127 -11.40 -34.47 -13.27
CA ARG A 127 -10.09 -34.48 -13.95
C ARG A 127 -9.02 -35.25 -13.16
N CYS A 128 -9.05 -35.18 -11.83
CA CYS A 128 -8.09 -35.87 -10.98
C CYS A 128 -8.32 -37.38 -10.97
N VAL A 129 -9.55 -37.82 -10.72
CA VAL A 129 -9.91 -39.26 -10.66
C VAL A 129 -9.69 -39.94 -12.03
N GLY A 130 -9.92 -39.20 -13.12
CA GLY A 130 -9.70 -39.68 -14.48
C GLY A 130 -8.24 -39.67 -14.97
N ARG A 131 -7.29 -39.14 -14.19
CA ARG A 131 -5.88 -39.01 -14.59
C ARG A 131 -5.15 -40.35 -14.53
N ARG A 132 -4.28 -40.58 -15.51
CA ARG A 132 -3.40 -41.75 -15.59
C ARG A 132 -1.98 -41.31 -15.92
N LEU A 133 -0.99 -42.04 -15.44
CA LEU A 133 0.42 -41.82 -15.69
C LEU A 133 1.00 -43.03 -16.40
N ASP A 134 1.72 -42.81 -17.49
CA ASP A 134 2.58 -43.83 -18.07
C ASP A 134 3.94 -43.84 -17.35
N PRO A 135 4.31 -44.92 -16.64
CA PRO A 135 5.54 -44.98 -15.86
C PRO A 135 6.81 -44.98 -16.74
N VAL A 136 6.70 -45.37 -18.02
CA VAL A 136 7.85 -45.46 -18.94
C VAL A 136 8.16 -44.10 -19.56
N THR A 137 7.14 -43.37 -20.02
CA THR A 137 7.33 -42.09 -20.72
C THR A 137 7.13 -40.87 -19.83
N GLY A 138 6.53 -41.03 -18.65
CA GLY A 138 6.14 -39.92 -17.78
C GLY A 138 4.92 -39.13 -18.29
N LYS A 139 4.36 -39.47 -19.46
CA LYS A 139 3.21 -38.77 -20.04
C LYS A 139 1.94 -38.97 -19.20
N ILE A 140 1.15 -37.91 -19.10
CA ILE A 140 -0.13 -37.89 -18.39
C ILE A 140 -1.28 -38.10 -19.39
N TYR A 141 -2.13 -39.07 -19.10
CA TYR A 141 -3.36 -39.38 -19.85
C TYR A 141 -4.60 -39.11 -19.01
N HIS A 142 -5.76 -39.06 -19.68
CA HIS A 142 -7.04 -38.97 -19.02
C HIS A 142 -8.06 -39.88 -19.71
N ILE A 143 -8.78 -40.70 -18.95
CA ILE A 143 -9.69 -41.75 -19.48
C ILE A 143 -10.64 -41.22 -20.58
N LYS A 144 -11.26 -40.05 -20.33
CA LYS A 144 -12.20 -39.40 -21.28
C LYS A 144 -11.54 -38.37 -22.22
N ASN A 145 -10.81 -37.40 -21.66
CA ASN A 145 -10.39 -36.21 -22.41
C ASN A 145 -9.10 -36.39 -23.23
N PHE A 146 -8.24 -37.34 -22.86
CA PHE A 146 -6.98 -37.60 -23.55
C PHE A 146 -6.61 -39.09 -23.38
N PRO A 147 -7.36 -39.99 -24.06
CA PRO A 147 -7.12 -41.42 -23.95
C PRO A 147 -5.77 -41.79 -24.55
N PRO A 148 -5.15 -42.90 -24.11
CA PRO A 148 -3.89 -43.40 -24.67
C PRO A 148 -4.01 -43.72 -26.16
N GLU A 149 -2.96 -43.44 -26.91
CA GLU A 149 -2.89 -43.58 -28.37
C GLU A 149 -2.86 -45.05 -28.82
N THR A 150 -2.35 -45.96 -27.98
CA THR A 150 -2.24 -47.40 -28.26
C THR A 150 -2.69 -48.24 -27.06
N GLU A 151 -3.18 -49.46 -27.31
CA GLU A 151 -3.61 -50.39 -26.24
C GLU A 151 -2.45 -50.84 -25.34
N GLU A 152 -1.22 -50.89 -25.86
CA GLU A 152 -0.02 -51.18 -25.06
C GLU A 152 0.24 -50.10 -23.99
N ILE A 153 0.09 -48.82 -24.35
CA ILE A 153 0.22 -47.71 -23.40
C ILE A 153 -0.90 -47.81 -22.38
N LYS A 154 -2.13 -48.09 -22.81
CA LYS A 154 -3.31 -48.22 -21.96
C LYS A 154 -3.16 -49.30 -20.88
N ALA A 155 -2.58 -50.45 -21.23
CA ALA A 155 -2.38 -51.56 -20.31
C ALA A 155 -1.36 -51.26 -19.20
N ARG A 156 -0.37 -50.38 -19.45
CA ARG A 156 0.67 -50.02 -18.48
C ARG A 156 0.38 -48.74 -17.67
N LEU A 157 -0.75 -48.09 -17.91
CA LEU A 157 -1.13 -46.86 -17.20
C LEU A 157 -1.41 -47.13 -15.73
N ILE A 158 -0.82 -46.33 -14.86
CA ILE A 158 -1.06 -46.37 -13.41
C ILE A 158 -1.77 -45.11 -12.94
N THR A 159 -2.53 -45.23 -11.85
CA THR A 159 -3.06 -44.08 -11.11
C THR A 159 -2.02 -43.66 -10.08
N ARG A 160 -1.84 -42.36 -9.87
CA ARG A 160 -0.93 -41.89 -8.82
C ARG A 160 -1.52 -42.17 -7.44
N PRO A 161 -0.71 -42.49 -6.42
CA PRO A 161 -1.18 -42.79 -5.08
C PRO A 161 -1.86 -41.59 -4.36
N ASP A 162 -1.72 -40.38 -4.90
CA ASP A 162 -2.36 -39.13 -4.43
C ASP A 162 -3.63 -38.74 -5.20
N ASP A 163 -4.06 -39.52 -6.20
CA ASP A 163 -5.20 -39.21 -7.09
C ASP A 163 -6.53 -39.87 -6.65
N THR A 164 -6.65 -40.28 -5.38
CA THR A 164 -7.92 -40.75 -4.81
C THR A 164 -8.86 -39.58 -4.52
N GLU A 165 -10.17 -39.80 -4.62
CA GLU A 165 -11.16 -38.73 -4.45
C GLU A 165 -11.03 -38.01 -3.11
N GLU A 166 -10.83 -38.75 -2.02
CA GLU A 166 -10.65 -38.22 -0.66
C GLU A 166 -9.42 -37.30 -0.56
N LYS A 167 -8.28 -37.73 -1.12
CA LYS A 167 -7.04 -36.94 -1.12
C LYS A 167 -7.17 -35.70 -2.00
N VAL A 168 -7.89 -35.80 -3.10
CA VAL A 168 -8.16 -34.68 -4.00
C VAL A 168 -9.00 -33.61 -3.31
N LYS A 169 -10.07 -34.01 -2.61
CA LYS A 169 -10.90 -33.09 -1.81
C LYS A 169 -10.08 -32.41 -0.71
N SER A 170 -9.28 -33.17 0.04
CA SER A 170 -8.40 -32.63 1.07
C SER A 170 -7.43 -31.57 0.51
N ARG A 171 -6.77 -31.87 -0.63
CA ARG A 171 -5.85 -30.92 -1.28
C ARG A 171 -6.54 -29.69 -1.82
N LEU A 172 -7.77 -29.83 -2.32
CA LEU A 172 -8.57 -28.71 -2.80
C LEU A 172 -8.95 -27.78 -1.65
N GLN A 173 -9.30 -28.34 -0.48
CA GLN A 173 -9.59 -27.56 0.72
C GLN A 173 -8.36 -26.78 1.21
N ILE A 174 -7.20 -27.43 1.31
CA ILE A 174 -5.94 -26.77 1.68
C ILE A 174 -5.59 -25.65 0.70
N TYR A 175 -5.75 -25.91 -0.60
CA TYR A 175 -5.56 -24.87 -1.63
C TYR A 175 -6.46 -23.67 -1.39
N LYS A 176 -7.77 -23.88 -1.13
CA LYS A 176 -8.72 -22.78 -0.90
C LYS A 176 -8.43 -21.98 0.36
N GLN A 177 -7.94 -22.63 1.43
CA GLN A 177 -7.56 -21.95 2.67
C GLN A 177 -6.37 -21.01 2.47
N ASN A 178 -5.41 -21.39 1.61
CA ASN A 178 -4.16 -20.65 1.47
C ASN A 178 -4.17 -19.68 0.27
N VAL A 179 -4.99 -19.94 -0.75
CA VAL A 179 -4.93 -19.20 -2.03
C VAL A 179 -5.15 -17.71 -1.82
N GLU A 180 -6.12 -17.31 -0.99
CA GLU A 180 -6.43 -15.90 -0.77
C GLU A 180 -5.24 -15.12 -0.19
N ALA A 181 -4.55 -15.71 0.79
CA ALA A 181 -3.36 -15.12 1.42
C ALA A 181 -2.17 -15.00 0.44
N ILE A 182 -2.07 -15.88 -0.56
CA ILE A 182 -1.02 -15.81 -1.58
C ILE A 182 -1.39 -14.80 -2.67
N LEU A 183 -2.66 -14.78 -3.09
CA LEU A 183 -3.14 -13.87 -4.13
C LEU A 183 -2.99 -12.41 -3.70
N SER A 184 -3.20 -12.10 -2.42
CA SER A 184 -3.07 -10.74 -1.88
C SER A 184 -1.64 -10.18 -2.03
N THR A 185 -0.61 -11.03 -1.95
CA THR A 185 0.81 -10.63 -2.10
C THR A 185 1.16 -10.11 -3.49
N TYR A 186 0.50 -10.62 -4.53
CA TYR A 186 0.88 -10.40 -5.93
C TYR A 186 -0.22 -9.72 -6.77
N THR A 187 -1.10 -8.95 -6.13
CA THR A 187 -2.29 -8.36 -6.77
C THR A 187 -1.98 -7.46 -7.97
N ASP A 188 -0.81 -6.81 -7.98
CA ASP A 188 -0.30 -5.93 -9.04
C ASP A 188 0.03 -6.68 -10.33
N ILE A 189 0.55 -7.91 -10.22
CA ILE A 189 0.97 -8.74 -11.36
C ILE A 189 0.05 -9.95 -11.60
N LEU A 190 -1.01 -10.09 -10.80
CA LEU A 190 -1.97 -11.18 -10.85
C LEU A 190 -2.88 -11.11 -12.09
N LYS A 191 -2.95 -12.22 -12.84
CA LYS A 191 -3.89 -12.45 -13.94
C LYS A 191 -4.65 -13.76 -13.72
N LYS A 192 -5.94 -13.64 -13.43
CA LYS A 192 -6.86 -14.80 -13.32
C LYS A 192 -7.35 -15.20 -14.71
N ILE A 193 -7.26 -16.48 -15.03
CA ILE A 193 -7.67 -17.04 -16.33
C ILE A 193 -8.69 -18.14 -16.10
N ASN A 194 -9.81 -18.08 -16.83
CA ASN A 194 -10.83 -19.10 -16.82
C ASN A 194 -10.30 -20.39 -17.49
N GLY A 195 -10.03 -21.41 -16.67
CA GLY A 195 -9.51 -22.73 -17.04
C GLY A 195 -10.58 -23.79 -17.33
N ASN A 196 -11.85 -23.39 -17.42
CA ASN A 196 -12.97 -24.27 -17.81
C ASN A 196 -13.08 -24.46 -19.34
N ARG A 197 -12.15 -23.89 -20.11
CA ARG A 197 -12.11 -23.91 -21.59
C ARG A 197 -11.11 -24.96 -22.12
N PRO A 198 -11.10 -25.27 -23.43
CA PRO A 198 -10.07 -26.11 -24.05
C PRO A 198 -8.65 -25.58 -23.85
N LYS A 199 -7.66 -26.48 -23.79
CA LYS A 199 -6.27 -26.14 -23.43
C LYS A 199 -5.63 -25.14 -24.40
N GLU A 200 -6.00 -25.19 -25.68
CA GLU A 200 -5.51 -24.31 -26.75
C GLU A 200 -6.01 -22.88 -26.57
N VAL A 201 -7.27 -22.72 -26.14
CA VAL A 201 -7.87 -21.40 -25.88
C VAL A 201 -7.24 -20.77 -24.63
N ILE A 202 -7.06 -21.56 -23.58
CA ILE A 202 -6.38 -21.11 -22.35
C ILE A 202 -4.95 -20.67 -22.68
N PHE A 203 -4.23 -21.48 -23.47
CA PHE A 203 -2.86 -21.16 -23.87
C PHE A 203 -2.79 -19.87 -24.69
N LYS A 204 -3.72 -19.66 -25.62
CA LYS A 204 -3.78 -18.43 -26.42
C LYS A 204 -3.94 -17.18 -25.55
N ASP A 205 -4.75 -17.26 -24.49
CA ASP A 205 -4.93 -16.14 -23.55
C ASP A 205 -3.66 -15.89 -22.73
N ILE A 206 -3.02 -16.95 -22.22
CA ILE A 206 -1.73 -16.84 -21.51
C ILE A 206 -0.67 -16.26 -22.43
N ASP A 207 -0.57 -16.78 -23.65
CA ASP A 207 0.39 -16.37 -24.65
C ASP A 207 0.27 -14.88 -24.98
N SER A 208 -0.95 -14.39 -25.15
CA SER A 208 -1.22 -12.97 -25.37
C SER A 208 -0.70 -12.11 -24.21
N LEU A 209 -0.95 -12.53 -22.97
CA LEU A 209 -0.48 -11.83 -21.77
C LEU A 209 1.06 -11.84 -21.67
N LEU A 210 1.70 -13.00 -21.88
CA LEU A 210 3.16 -13.11 -21.85
C LEU A 210 3.82 -12.28 -22.95
N CYS A 211 3.25 -12.27 -24.16
CA CYS A 211 3.72 -11.42 -25.26
C CYS A 211 3.58 -9.92 -24.94
N GLN A 212 2.53 -9.50 -24.23
CA GLN A 212 2.36 -8.11 -23.79
C GLN A 212 3.47 -7.72 -22.80
N VAL A 213 3.71 -8.55 -21.78
CA VAL A 213 4.75 -8.32 -20.77
C VAL A 213 6.15 -8.27 -21.41
N GLN A 214 6.46 -9.15 -22.37
CA GLN A 214 7.73 -9.08 -23.11
C GLN A 214 7.87 -7.78 -23.92
N LYS A 215 6.81 -7.35 -24.62
CA LYS A 215 6.82 -6.07 -25.37
C LYS A 215 7.00 -4.87 -24.45
N GLU A 216 6.38 -4.88 -23.28
CA GLU A 216 6.57 -3.84 -22.27
C GLU A 216 8.03 -3.81 -21.81
N LYS A 217 8.62 -4.95 -21.44
CA LYS A 217 10.04 -5.07 -21.07
C LYS A 217 10.99 -4.60 -22.18
N GLU A 218 10.72 -4.95 -23.44
CA GLU A 218 11.51 -4.49 -24.59
C GLU A 218 11.41 -2.98 -24.81
N LYS A 219 10.23 -2.37 -24.60
CA LYS A 219 10.05 -0.92 -24.66
C LYS A 219 10.82 -0.22 -23.55
N THR A 220 10.77 -0.73 -22.32
CA THR A 220 11.55 -0.20 -21.19
C THR A 220 13.06 -0.29 -21.46
N THR A 221 13.51 -1.38 -22.09
CA THR A 221 14.93 -1.57 -22.47
C THR A 221 15.36 -0.67 -23.64
N LYS A 222 14.47 -0.36 -24.60
CA LYS A 222 14.75 0.52 -25.74
C LYS A 222 14.72 2.01 -25.38
N LEU A 223 13.78 2.45 -24.52
CA LEU A 223 13.79 3.83 -23.99
C LEU A 223 15.04 4.13 -23.15
N GLY A 224 15.62 3.12 -22.49
CA GLY A 224 16.87 3.25 -21.73
C GLY A 224 18.13 3.58 -22.55
N LYS A 225 18.07 3.60 -23.89
CA LYS A 225 19.23 3.94 -24.75
C LYS A 225 19.33 5.42 -25.15
N SER A 226 18.31 6.24 -24.88
CA SER A 226 18.33 7.68 -25.20
C SER A 226 18.58 8.59 -23.99
N ALA A 227 18.80 8.03 -22.80
CA ALA A 227 19.09 8.81 -21.61
C ALA A 227 20.12 8.08 -20.74
N LEU A 228 21.38 8.53 -20.84
CA LEU A 228 22.34 8.39 -19.75
C LEU A 228 21.98 9.41 -18.66
N GLN A 229 20.81 9.22 -18.07
CA GLN A 229 20.39 9.70 -16.77
C GLN A 229 19.48 8.61 -16.22
N LYS A 230 19.88 8.02 -15.08
CA LYS A 230 19.10 7.00 -14.37
C LYS A 230 17.62 7.43 -14.28
N PRO A 231 16.64 6.61 -14.67
CA PRO A 231 15.29 6.84 -14.24
C PRO A 231 15.20 6.41 -12.78
N SER A 232 15.23 7.39 -11.89
CA SER A 232 14.67 7.28 -10.54
C SER A 232 13.22 6.81 -10.67
N SER A 233 12.86 5.75 -9.96
CA SER A 233 11.53 5.49 -9.39
C SER A 233 10.42 6.52 -9.70
N GLN A 234 9.88 6.47 -10.92
CA GLN A 234 8.65 7.13 -11.38
C GLN A 234 8.15 6.24 -12.52
N GLU A 235 6.98 5.61 -12.52
CA GLU A 235 5.69 6.00 -11.93
C GLU A 235 4.93 4.74 -11.48
N ILE A 236 5.11 4.33 -10.23
CA ILE A 236 4.20 3.39 -9.58
C ILE A 236 3.10 4.26 -8.96
N TRP A 237 1.92 4.25 -9.60
CA TRP A 237 0.63 4.81 -9.16
C TRP A 237 0.66 6.12 -8.34
N ARG A 238 0.59 7.29 -9.00
CA ARG A 238 0.37 8.62 -8.38
C ARG A 238 -1.12 8.97 -8.21
N GLY A 239 -1.97 7.98 -8.00
CA GLY A 239 -3.42 8.16 -7.89
C GLY A 239 -3.83 8.34 -6.43
N ILE A 240 -4.85 9.16 -6.18
CA ILE A 240 -5.49 9.20 -4.86
C ILE A 240 -6.42 7.98 -4.73
N PRO A 241 -6.37 7.24 -3.61
CA PRO A 241 -7.26 6.12 -3.37
C PRO A 241 -8.73 6.55 -3.38
N THR A 242 -9.61 5.63 -3.80
CA THR A 242 -11.06 5.85 -3.85
C THR A 242 -11.71 5.49 -2.51
N ARG A 243 -13.00 5.81 -2.32
CA ARG A 243 -13.80 5.49 -1.12
C ARG A 243 -13.30 6.17 0.15
N LEU A 244 -12.74 7.37 0.03
CA LEU A 244 -12.27 8.17 1.17
C LEU A 244 -13.40 8.66 2.09
N ASN A 245 -14.66 8.54 1.66
CA ASN A 245 -15.85 8.72 2.49
C ASN A 245 -16.05 7.61 3.53
N ASN A 246 -15.49 6.42 3.33
CA ASN A 246 -15.69 5.29 4.23
C ASN A 246 -14.75 5.40 5.42
N ILE A 247 -15.32 5.62 6.60
CA ILE A 247 -14.59 5.70 7.85
C ILE A 247 -15.17 4.63 8.80
N PRO A 248 -14.39 3.63 9.24
CA PRO A 248 -12.94 3.60 9.13
C PRO A 248 -12.40 3.23 7.74
N HIS A 249 -11.21 3.74 7.40
CA HIS A 249 -10.56 3.45 6.12
C HIS A 249 -10.06 2.00 6.08
N SER A 250 -10.12 1.37 4.89
CA SER A 250 -9.57 0.03 4.71
C SER A 250 -8.06 0.02 4.94
N ARG A 251 -7.51 -1.14 5.30
CA ARG A 251 -6.07 -1.31 5.50
C ARG A 251 -5.25 -0.86 4.28
N GLU A 252 -5.72 -1.19 3.08
CA GLU A 252 -5.11 -0.76 1.81
C GLU A 252 -5.01 0.77 1.67
N ILE A 253 -6.05 1.50 2.08
CA ILE A 253 -6.06 2.98 2.03
C ILE A 253 -5.06 3.55 3.04
N ARG A 254 -5.01 2.97 4.25
CA ARG A 254 -4.04 3.37 5.28
C ARG A 254 -2.61 3.12 4.83
N GLU A 255 -2.31 1.93 4.31
CA GLU A 255 -1.00 1.54 3.77
C GLU A 255 -0.57 2.48 2.65
N TYR A 256 -1.48 2.87 1.74
CA TYR A 256 -1.19 3.89 0.72
C TYR A 256 -0.65 5.19 1.33
N PHE A 257 -1.33 5.73 2.36
CA PHE A 257 -0.88 6.97 2.99
C PHE A 257 0.41 6.79 3.77
N TYR A 258 0.64 5.62 4.37
CA TYR A 258 1.87 5.31 5.08
C TYR A 258 3.06 5.29 4.12
N ASP A 259 2.93 4.59 3.00
CA ASP A 259 3.98 4.49 1.99
C ASP A 259 4.26 5.83 1.31
N ASP A 260 3.24 6.62 1.04
CA ASP A 260 3.40 7.92 0.39
C ASP A 260 4.11 8.93 1.30
N VAL A 261 3.74 8.98 2.58
CA VAL A 261 4.42 9.80 3.59
C VAL A 261 5.87 9.33 3.79
N LEU A 262 6.10 8.01 3.87
CA LEU A 262 7.43 7.42 4.01
C LEU A 262 8.34 7.81 2.85
N GLN A 263 7.89 7.61 1.62
CA GLN A 263 8.67 7.93 0.42
C GLN A 263 8.99 9.42 0.33
N ALA A 264 8.01 10.29 0.62
CA ALA A 264 8.22 11.73 0.62
C ALA A 264 9.26 12.17 1.66
N THR A 265 9.19 11.57 2.86
CA THR A 265 10.11 11.86 3.97
C THR A 265 11.52 11.36 3.65
N GLN A 266 11.66 10.12 3.16
CA GLN A 266 12.95 9.54 2.76
C GLN A 266 13.63 10.39 1.68
N ARG A 267 12.90 10.80 0.63
CA ARG A 267 13.46 11.64 -0.44
C ARG A 267 13.93 12.99 0.09
N ALA A 268 13.14 13.64 0.95
CA ALA A 268 13.51 14.94 1.51
C ALA A 268 14.77 14.85 2.39
N ILE A 269 14.89 13.81 3.21
CA ILE A 269 16.07 13.59 4.05
C ILE A 269 17.31 13.26 3.20
N ASN A 270 17.15 12.43 2.17
CA ASN A 270 18.24 12.09 1.26
C ASN A 270 18.76 13.31 0.50
N ASP A 271 17.91 14.30 0.22
CA ASP A 271 18.28 15.60 -0.36
C ASP A 271 18.85 16.59 0.69
N GLY A 272 19.10 16.13 1.92
CA GLY A 272 19.76 16.90 2.98
C GLY A 272 18.85 17.85 3.75
N LYS A 273 17.52 17.67 3.65
CA LYS A 273 16.56 18.49 4.40
C LYS A 273 16.48 18.05 5.86
N THR A 274 16.62 19.02 6.78
CA THR A 274 16.70 18.76 8.22
C THR A 274 15.44 19.15 8.98
N ARG A 275 14.68 20.16 8.51
CA ARG A 275 13.44 20.61 9.18
C ARG A 275 12.25 20.30 8.30
N LEU A 276 11.56 19.21 8.61
CA LEU A 276 10.50 18.66 7.78
C LEU A 276 9.16 18.69 8.52
N LYS A 277 8.07 18.89 7.78
CA LYS A 277 6.72 18.63 8.27
C LYS A 277 5.87 17.82 7.30
N VAL A 278 5.04 16.98 7.90
CA VAL A 278 4.00 16.15 7.28
C VAL A 278 2.66 16.68 7.75
N GLU A 279 1.81 17.12 6.83
CA GLU A 279 0.42 17.52 7.12
C GLU A 279 -0.55 16.58 6.40
N ILE A 280 -1.13 15.62 7.12
CA ILE A 280 -2.11 14.67 6.59
C ILE A 280 -3.47 14.88 7.25
N ASN A 281 -4.36 15.54 6.52
CA ASN A 281 -5.72 15.88 6.95
C ASN A 281 -6.70 14.85 6.39
N ILE A 282 -6.67 13.67 7.00
CA ILE A 282 -7.66 12.60 6.84
C ILE A 282 -8.21 12.30 8.24
N PRO A 283 -9.52 12.07 8.42
CA PRO A 283 -10.12 11.95 9.75
C PRO A 283 -9.35 11.03 10.70
N GLU A 284 -8.93 9.84 10.27
CA GLU A 284 -8.22 8.88 11.14
C GLU A 284 -6.77 9.25 11.47
N LEU A 285 -6.12 10.05 10.62
CA LEU A 285 -4.71 10.41 10.76
C LEU A 285 -4.53 11.81 11.33
N ASN A 286 -5.60 12.59 11.49
CA ASN A 286 -5.54 13.91 12.08
C ASN A 286 -6.27 13.93 13.45
N PRO A 287 -5.54 14.12 14.56
CA PRO A 287 -6.12 14.22 15.90
C PRO A 287 -7.10 15.37 16.07
N GLU A 288 -7.10 16.39 15.19
CA GLU A 288 -8.10 17.45 15.19
C GLU A 288 -9.48 16.98 14.71
N MET A 289 -9.52 15.95 13.87
CA MET A 289 -10.75 15.44 13.26
C MET A 289 -11.31 14.23 14.00
N ASP A 290 -10.46 13.30 14.44
CA ASP A 290 -10.87 12.13 15.21
C ASP A 290 -9.87 11.80 16.32
N VAL A 291 -10.22 12.19 17.54
CA VAL A 291 -9.40 11.92 18.73
C VAL A 291 -9.44 10.43 19.12
N TYR A 292 -10.53 9.72 18.81
CA TYR A 292 -10.70 8.31 19.20
C TYR A 292 -9.83 7.36 18.37
N ARG A 293 -9.42 7.77 17.17
CA ARG A 293 -8.62 6.96 16.24
C ARG A 293 -7.13 7.31 16.21
N ILE A 294 -6.61 7.92 17.27
CA ILE A 294 -5.20 8.32 17.41
C ILE A 294 -4.20 7.16 17.16
N GLY A 295 -4.61 5.92 17.42
CA GLY A 295 -3.81 4.72 17.14
C GLY A 295 -3.40 4.58 15.67
N THR A 296 -4.22 5.04 14.72
CA THR A 296 -3.92 5.04 13.29
C THR A 296 -2.77 5.98 12.96
N LEU A 297 -2.73 7.14 13.60
CA LEU A 297 -1.58 8.05 13.49
C LEU A 297 -0.33 7.43 14.11
N MET A 298 -0.46 6.71 15.23
CA MET A 298 0.68 6.02 15.85
C MET A 298 1.19 4.89 14.96
N GLU A 299 0.33 4.21 14.21
CA GLU A 299 0.71 3.21 13.21
C GLU A 299 1.54 3.83 12.08
N LEU A 300 1.15 5.02 11.56
CA LEU A 300 1.98 5.78 10.61
C LEU A 300 3.36 6.11 11.19
N VAL A 301 3.40 6.60 12.44
CA VAL A 301 4.66 6.90 13.14
C VAL A 301 5.52 5.65 13.28
N ARG A 302 4.92 4.51 13.61
CA ARG A 302 5.58 3.21 13.71
C ARG A 302 6.20 2.81 12.37
N VAL A 303 5.46 2.88 11.27
CA VAL A 303 5.97 2.56 9.93
C VAL A 303 7.16 3.44 9.56
N LEU A 304 7.07 4.74 9.81
CA LEU A 304 8.18 5.67 9.55
C LEU A 304 9.43 5.32 10.37
N ALA A 305 9.27 5.15 11.67
CA ALA A 305 10.39 4.87 12.56
C ALA A 305 11.04 3.50 12.27
N LEU A 306 10.26 2.45 12.01
CA LEU A 306 10.80 1.13 11.65
C LEU A 306 11.58 1.17 10.33
N ASN A 307 11.07 1.84 9.30
CA ASN A 307 11.78 1.93 8.03
C ASN A 307 13.13 2.66 8.15
N PHE A 308 13.20 3.72 8.96
CA PHE A 308 14.48 4.39 9.22
C PHE A 308 15.39 3.56 10.14
N ALA A 309 14.84 2.76 11.05
CA ALA A 309 15.60 1.85 11.90
C ALA A 309 16.21 0.69 11.09
N ASP A 310 15.48 0.18 10.10
CA ASP A 310 15.95 -0.84 9.16
C ASP A 310 17.11 -0.33 8.29
N ASP A 311 17.19 0.99 8.06
CA ASP A 311 18.36 1.66 7.47
C ASP A 311 19.54 1.82 8.45
N GLY A 312 19.42 1.33 9.68
CA GLY A 312 20.43 1.38 10.73
C GLY A 312 20.48 2.69 11.51
N LYS A 313 19.52 3.61 11.32
CA LYS A 313 19.46 4.88 12.06
C LYS A 313 18.87 4.67 13.45
N ARG A 314 19.29 5.48 14.41
CA ARG A 314 18.67 5.59 15.73
C ARG A 314 17.62 6.71 15.72
N ILE A 315 16.38 6.36 16.01
CA ILE A 315 15.22 7.23 15.92
C ILE A 315 14.68 7.52 17.31
N LYS A 316 14.47 8.81 17.58
CA LYS A 316 13.77 9.28 18.77
C LYS A 316 12.36 9.72 18.37
N VAL A 317 11.34 8.98 18.83
CA VAL A 317 9.94 9.34 18.68
C VAL A 317 9.50 10.17 19.88
N CYS A 318 9.18 11.43 19.63
CA CYS A 318 8.87 12.42 20.64
C CYS A 318 7.38 12.76 20.64
N VAL A 319 6.78 12.66 21.82
CA VAL A 319 5.43 13.17 22.09
C VAL A 319 5.52 14.39 22.99
N GLN A 320 4.55 15.28 22.89
CA GLN A 320 4.51 16.47 23.74
C GLN A 320 4.42 16.08 25.22
N GLY A 321 5.22 16.69 26.11
CA GLY A 321 5.12 16.45 27.55
C GLY A 321 3.94 17.18 28.20
N SER A 322 3.80 17.05 29.53
CA SER A 322 2.89 17.90 30.31
C SER A 322 3.31 19.36 30.20
N MET A 323 2.36 20.25 29.93
CA MET A 323 2.63 21.68 29.79
C MET A 323 2.54 22.42 31.13
N GLY A 324 3.68 22.84 31.68
CA GLY A 324 3.78 23.71 32.88
C GLY A 324 4.07 22.98 34.20
N GLU A 325 4.16 23.75 35.29
CA GLU A 325 4.31 23.27 36.68
C GLU A 325 3.05 23.61 37.50
N GLY A 326 2.57 22.70 38.35
CA GLY A 326 1.44 22.93 39.27
C GLY A 326 0.04 22.65 38.69
N ALA A 327 -1.01 23.28 39.27
CA ALA A 327 -2.43 22.97 38.99
C ALA A 327 -2.91 23.26 37.56
N LEU A 328 -2.07 23.88 36.73
CA LEU A 328 -2.32 24.14 35.31
C LEU A 328 -1.59 23.15 34.39
N ALA A 329 -0.90 22.16 34.95
CA ALA A 329 -0.22 21.11 34.20
C ALA A 329 -1.25 20.20 33.54
N GLY A 330 -1.42 20.35 32.23
CA GLY A 330 -2.30 19.51 31.43
C GLY A 330 -1.68 19.22 30.06
N MET A 331 -1.74 17.97 29.64
CA MET A 331 -1.53 17.62 28.24
C MET A 331 -2.83 17.92 27.46
N PRO A 332 -2.77 18.36 26.19
CA PRO A 332 -3.97 18.41 25.37
C PRO A 332 -4.70 17.06 25.41
N LEU A 333 -6.01 17.07 25.67
CA LEU A 333 -6.84 15.85 25.75
C LEU A 333 -6.66 14.95 24.52
N GLN A 334 -6.40 15.54 23.35
CA GLN A 334 -6.19 14.80 22.10
C GLN A 334 -4.93 13.93 22.07
N LEU A 335 -3.94 14.23 22.92
CA LEU A 335 -2.66 13.54 22.98
C LEU A 335 -2.50 12.70 24.25
N ALA A 336 -3.47 12.74 25.16
CA ALA A 336 -3.45 11.95 26.38
C ALA A 336 -3.32 10.46 26.07
N GLY A 337 -2.36 9.78 26.70
CA GLY A 337 -2.10 8.35 26.50
C GLY A 337 -1.35 7.98 25.21
N THR A 338 -1.03 8.94 24.33
CA THR A 338 -0.23 8.67 23.10
C THR A 338 1.13 8.08 23.43
N ARG A 339 1.79 8.57 24.48
CA ARG A 339 3.04 8.01 24.99
C ARG A 339 2.89 6.53 25.34
N THR A 340 1.87 6.22 26.14
CA THR A 340 1.56 4.87 26.59
C THR A 340 1.25 3.95 25.41
N ILE A 341 0.52 4.43 24.40
CA ILE A 341 0.25 3.67 23.17
C ILE A 341 1.56 3.33 22.46
N LEU A 342 2.48 4.28 22.31
CA LEU A 342 3.78 4.02 21.66
C LEU A 342 4.63 3.05 22.48
N GLU A 343 4.62 3.14 23.82
CA GLU A 343 5.39 2.28 24.71
C GLU A 343 4.89 0.82 24.72
N TYR A 344 3.58 0.60 24.55
CA TYR A 344 2.97 -0.74 24.45
C TYR A 344 2.82 -1.25 23.02
N MET A 345 3.17 -0.44 22.01
CA MET A 345 3.08 -0.86 20.62
C MET A 345 4.12 -1.96 20.34
N ASP A 346 3.75 -2.92 19.51
CA ASP A 346 4.74 -3.82 18.93
C ASP A 346 5.72 -3.00 18.07
N TRP A 347 7.03 -3.21 18.21
CA TRP A 347 8.08 -2.57 17.40
C TRP A 347 8.90 -3.60 16.62
N GLY A 348 8.31 -4.76 16.32
CA GLY A 348 8.93 -5.83 15.55
C GLY A 348 9.71 -6.83 16.39
N ASP A 349 9.92 -8.03 15.82
CA ASP A 349 10.44 -9.21 16.54
C ASP A 349 11.94 -9.17 16.88
N TYR A 350 12.68 -8.17 16.39
CA TYR A 350 14.13 -8.05 16.59
C TYR A 350 14.52 -7.10 17.74
N GLY A 351 13.55 -6.62 18.52
CA GLY A 351 13.82 -5.71 19.64
C GLY A 351 14.30 -4.34 19.17
N ALA A 352 13.63 -3.75 18.16
CA ALA A 352 13.94 -2.41 17.66
C ALA A 352 13.87 -1.35 18.77
N MET A 353 12.87 -1.48 19.65
CA MET A 353 12.69 -0.61 20.80
C MET A 353 13.86 -0.72 21.79
N GLY A 354 14.42 0.42 22.22
CA GLY A 354 15.59 0.51 23.10
C GLY A 354 16.94 0.40 22.38
N ASN A 355 16.99 -0.31 21.25
CA ASN A 355 18.22 -0.44 20.44
C ASN A 355 18.32 0.63 19.36
N PHE A 356 17.27 0.79 18.56
CA PHE A 356 17.18 1.74 17.44
C PHE A 356 16.08 2.77 17.64
N ILE A 357 15.00 2.42 18.34
CA ILE A 357 13.85 3.30 18.53
C ILE A 357 13.70 3.63 20.01
N ASN A 358 13.69 4.92 20.34
CA ASN A 358 13.49 5.42 21.69
C ASN A 358 12.30 6.39 21.74
N ILE A 359 11.49 6.30 22.79
CA ILE A 359 10.37 7.22 23.01
C ILE A 359 10.82 8.30 24.01
N GLY A 360 10.42 9.55 23.78
CA GLY A 360 10.71 10.64 24.71
C GLY A 360 9.77 11.83 24.58
N SER A 361 10.13 12.92 25.24
CA SER A 361 9.38 14.17 25.20
C SER A 361 9.94 15.12 24.12
N ILE A 362 9.18 16.17 23.79
CA ILE A 362 9.70 17.28 22.97
C ILE A 362 10.52 18.21 23.86
N GLY A 363 11.77 18.49 23.46
CA GLY A 363 12.65 19.46 24.14
C GLY A 363 14.14 19.15 23.97
N GLY A 364 15.00 20.17 24.12
CA GLY A 364 16.44 20.03 23.90
C GLY A 364 17.14 18.98 24.78
N LYS A 365 16.63 18.72 25.99
CA LYS A 365 17.21 17.74 26.93
C LYS A 365 17.01 16.27 26.48
N GLU A 366 16.09 16.03 25.55
CA GLU A 366 15.75 14.69 25.05
C GLU A 366 16.62 14.27 23.86
N VAL A 367 17.44 15.19 23.36
CA VAL A 367 18.35 14.97 22.23
C VAL A 367 19.66 14.39 22.75
N THR A 368 19.96 13.14 22.38
CA THR A 368 21.25 12.51 22.71
C THR A 368 22.17 12.48 21.49
N GLU A 369 23.47 12.32 21.68
CA GLU A 369 24.44 12.22 20.56
C GLU A 369 24.25 10.94 19.72
N GLN A 370 23.58 9.92 20.27
CA GLN A 370 23.35 8.66 19.59
C GLN A 370 22.15 8.71 18.63
N ASP A 371 21.23 9.65 18.81
CA ASP A 371 20.02 9.73 17.97
C ASP A 371 20.36 10.37 16.62
N ASP A 372 19.96 9.73 15.52
CA ASP A 372 20.20 10.21 14.14
C ASP A 372 19.01 11.02 13.60
N LEU A 373 17.79 10.77 14.09
CA LEU A 373 16.55 11.32 13.54
C LEU A 373 15.46 11.47 14.61
N PHE A 374 14.69 12.56 14.55
CA PHE A 374 13.63 12.88 15.49
C PHE A 374 12.27 12.95 14.81
N ILE A 375 11.29 12.19 15.31
CA ILE A 375 9.89 12.24 14.84
C ILE A 375 9.02 12.82 15.94
N LEU A 376 8.45 14.00 15.72
CA LEU A 376 7.62 14.70 16.69
C LEU A 376 6.15 14.56 16.32
N VAL A 377 5.39 13.91 17.20
CA VAL A 377 4.00 13.57 16.98
C VAL A 377 3.09 14.71 17.43
N ALA A 378 2.39 15.30 16.46
CA ALA A 378 1.34 16.30 16.62
C ALA A 378 1.64 17.40 17.67
N PRO A 379 2.80 18.08 17.63
CA PRO A 379 3.12 19.14 18.59
C PRO A 379 2.14 20.32 18.48
N GLN A 380 1.68 20.84 19.62
CA GLN A 380 0.63 21.86 19.68
C GLN A 380 1.00 22.98 20.65
N ASN A 381 0.68 24.22 20.27
CA ASN A 381 0.60 25.32 21.23
C ASN A 381 -0.63 25.11 22.14
N ALA A 382 -0.52 25.53 23.40
CA ALA A 382 -1.64 25.62 24.33
C ALA A 382 -1.77 27.05 24.88
N VAL A 383 -2.93 27.35 25.48
CA VAL A 383 -3.14 28.64 26.13
C VAL A 383 -2.15 28.78 27.29
N GLY A 384 -1.28 29.79 27.22
CA GLY A 384 -0.27 30.06 28.23
C GLY A 384 1.01 29.23 28.14
N ASN A 385 1.11 28.27 27.22
CA ASN A 385 2.33 27.49 26.98
C ASN A 385 2.58 27.29 25.48
N CYS A 386 3.75 27.74 25.00
CA CYS A 386 4.13 27.68 23.61
C CYS A 386 5.22 26.63 23.38
N ILE A 387 4.90 25.58 22.61
CA ILE A 387 5.82 24.48 22.32
C ILE A 387 7.01 24.92 21.43
N ILE A 388 6.94 26.12 20.84
CA ILE A 388 7.94 26.61 19.89
C ILE A 388 9.33 26.74 20.52
N ASP A 389 9.43 27.11 21.79
CA ASP A 389 10.73 27.25 22.45
C ASP A 389 11.35 25.87 22.74
N ASP A 390 10.53 24.87 23.11
CA ASP A 390 10.99 23.47 23.22
C ASP A 390 11.41 22.89 21.88
N LEU A 391 10.63 23.18 20.82
CA LEU A 391 10.99 22.80 19.45
C LEU A 391 12.31 23.43 19.04
N ARG A 392 12.54 24.71 19.37
CA ARG A 392 13.80 25.40 19.03
C ARG A 392 14.97 24.79 19.77
N ALA A 393 14.85 24.59 21.08
CA ALA A 393 15.87 23.92 21.87
C ALA A 393 16.20 22.52 21.33
N MET A 394 15.18 21.77 20.89
CA MET A 394 15.37 20.46 20.27
C MET A 394 16.06 20.55 18.90
N THR A 395 15.65 21.46 18.01
CA THR A 395 16.33 21.61 16.71
C THR A 395 17.76 22.12 16.84
N ASP A 396 18.02 22.99 17.82
CA ASP A 396 19.35 23.54 18.06
C ASP A 396 20.29 22.44 18.59
N ALA A 397 19.79 21.58 19.50
CA ALA A 397 20.52 20.40 19.97
C ALA A 397 20.68 19.33 18.87
N ALA A 398 19.68 19.15 18.00
CA ALA A 398 19.73 18.21 16.89
C ALA A 398 20.76 18.63 15.82
N GLY A 399 21.02 19.93 15.66
CA GLY A 399 21.96 20.45 14.68
C GLY A 399 21.53 20.13 13.25
N ASN A 400 22.34 19.36 12.52
CA ASN A 400 22.04 18.95 11.14
C ASN A 400 21.23 17.65 11.04
N ARG A 401 20.81 17.07 12.16
CA ARG A 401 20.02 15.83 12.17
C ARG A 401 18.55 16.13 11.84
N PRO A 402 17.86 15.31 11.04
CA PRO A 402 16.48 15.56 10.65
C PRO A 402 15.50 15.56 11.83
N VAL A 403 14.64 16.58 11.88
CA VAL A 403 13.49 16.71 12.78
C VAL A 403 12.22 16.80 11.93
N ILE A 404 11.35 15.81 12.08
CA ILE A 404 10.11 15.66 11.32
C ILE A 404 8.93 15.95 12.24
N LEU A 405 8.10 16.92 11.87
CA LEU A 405 6.84 17.21 12.56
C LEU A 405 5.68 16.53 11.85
N ILE A 406 4.94 15.67 12.55
CA ILE A 406 3.74 15.03 12.02
C ILE A 406 2.51 15.77 12.55
N ASN A 407 1.69 16.32 11.66
CA ASN A 407 0.48 17.09 11.99
C ASN A 407 0.69 18.19 13.07
N PRO A 408 1.67 19.09 12.91
CA PRO A 408 1.94 20.14 13.88
C PRO A 408 0.84 21.22 13.93
N ARG A 409 0.52 21.69 15.14
CA ARG A 409 -0.45 22.77 15.42
C ARG A 409 0.25 23.95 16.09
N LEU A 410 1.04 24.67 15.31
CA LEU A 410 1.89 25.77 15.81
C LEU A 410 1.25 27.16 15.66
N LYS A 411 -0.06 27.23 15.39
CA LYS A 411 -0.80 28.49 15.41
C LYS A 411 -1.00 28.95 16.84
N ASP A 412 -0.95 30.26 17.08
CA ASP A 412 -1.23 30.82 18.41
C ASP A 412 -2.71 30.61 18.78
N LEU A 413 -2.96 30.19 20.03
CA LEU A 413 -4.30 30.11 20.61
C LEU A 413 -4.60 31.39 21.42
N PRO A 414 -5.76 32.03 21.24
CA PRO A 414 -6.14 33.17 22.08
C PRO A 414 -6.35 32.71 23.53
N ALA A 415 -5.90 33.51 24.50
CA ALA A 415 -6.22 33.27 25.91
C ALA A 415 -7.72 33.43 26.16
N SER A 416 -8.23 32.80 27.22
CA SER A 416 -9.66 32.88 27.62
C SER A 416 -10.14 34.32 27.86
N SER A 417 -9.22 35.27 28.09
CA SER A 417 -9.48 36.70 28.22
C SER A 417 -9.57 37.45 26.87
N GLY A 418 -9.41 36.77 25.73
CA GLY A 418 -9.39 37.38 24.40
C GLY A 418 -8.10 38.16 24.07
N ILE A 419 -7.19 38.32 25.04
CA ILE A 419 -5.92 39.02 24.85
C ILE A 419 -4.94 38.06 24.15
N MET A 420 -4.60 38.34 22.90
CA MET A 420 -3.51 37.65 22.21
C MET A 420 -2.18 38.11 22.77
N GLN A 421 -1.29 37.17 23.13
CA GLN A 421 0.11 37.50 23.39
C GLN A 421 0.81 37.87 22.08
N THR A 422 0.84 39.16 21.76
CA THR A 422 1.46 39.71 20.55
C THR A 422 2.98 39.75 20.62
N MET A 423 3.55 39.84 21.83
CA MET A 423 5.01 39.83 22.03
C MET A 423 5.63 38.52 21.53
N GLY A 424 6.58 38.63 20.59
CA GLY A 424 7.31 37.50 20.02
C GLY A 424 6.54 36.64 19.00
N ARG A 425 5.28 36.99 18.69
CA ARG A 425 4.42 36.23 17.74
C ARG A 425 5.04 36.08 16.37
N ASP A 426 5.60 37.16 15.82
CA ASP A 426 6.18 37.13 14.48
C ASP A 426 7.38 36.17 14.42
N LYS A 427 8.26 36.21 15.43
CA LYS A 427 9.39 35.27 15.55
C LYS A 427 8.94 33.81 15.68
N ARG A 428 7.82 33.57 16.39
CA ARG A 428 7.22 32.24 16.53
C ARG A 428 6.67 31.72 15.20
N LEU A 429 5.93 32.56 14.48
CA LEU A 429 5.38 32.22 13.16
C LEU A 429 6.49 32.01 12.12
N GLU A 430 7.52 32.84 12.13
CA GLU A 430 8.71 32.70 11.28
C GLU A 430 9.44 31.39 11.57
N TYR A 431 9.64 31.04 12.85
CA TYR A 431 10.24 29.75 13.22
C TYR A 431 9.39 28.57 12.77
N ALA A 432 8.07 28.61 12.97
CA ALA A 432 7.15 27.57 12.50
C ALA A 432 7.18 27.43 10.96
N ALA A 433 7.37 28.53 10.24
CA ALA A 433 7.53 28.55 8.78
C ALA A 433 8.89 28.02 8.29
N SER A 434 9.89 27.90 9.18
CA SER A 434 11.19 27.31 8.83
C SER A 434 11.15 25.81 8.55
N PHE A 435 10.05 25.12 8.92
CA PHE A 435 9.83 23.72 8.58
C PHE A 435 9.26 23.59 7.18
N GLU A 436 9.99 22.90 6.31
CA GLU A 436 9.58 22.64 4.94
C GLU A 436 8.54 21.53 4.88
N HIS A 437 7.52 21.71 4.03
CA HIS A 437 6.59 20.62 3.74
C HIS A 437 7.33 19.52 2.96
N CYS A 438 7.38 18.30 3.50
CA CYS A 438 7.76 17.12 2.72
C CYS A 438 6.52 16.39 2.19
N TYR A 439 5.41 16.44 2.94
CA TYR A 439 4.14 15.83 2.55
C TYR A 439 2.96 16.70 2.98
N HIS A 440 1.96 16.82 2.10
CA HIS A 440 0.67 17.44 2.41
C HIS A 440 -0.46 16.65 1.77
N PHE A 441 -1.52 16.35 2.52
CA PHE A 441 -2.76 15.80 1.97
C PHE A 441 -3.96 16.39 2.68
N ARG A 442 -4.97 16.83 1.93
CA ARG A 442 -6.28 17.22 2.49
C ARG A 442 -7.40 16.92 1.52
N LEU A 443 -8.54 16.50 2.07
CA LEU A 443 -9.80 16.44 1.33
C LEU A 443 -10.39 17.85 1.16
N LEU A 444 -11.09 18.05 0.05
CA LEU A 444 -11.79 19.29 -0.28
C LEU A 444 -13.30 19.03 -0.29
N TYR A 445 -14.05 19.96 0.30
CA TYR A 445 -15.50 19.88 0.49
C TYR A 445 -16.16 21.20 0.11
N TYR A 446 -17.47 21.16 -0.15
CA TYR A 446 -18.26 22.39 -0.28
C TYR A 446 -18.29 23.14 1.05
N ALA A 447 -18.26 24.47 0.98
CA ALA A 447 -18.31 25.33 2.16
C ALA A 447 -19.48 24.96 3.08
N GLY A 448 -19.19 24.78 4.37
CA GLY A 448 -20.18 24.42 5.38
C GLY A 448 -20.59 22.94 5.42
N THR A 449 -19.98 22.07 4.60
CA THR A 449 -20.27 20.63 4.57
C THR A 449 -19.00 19.79 4.70
N GLN A 450 -19.13 18.55 5.19
CA GLN A 450 -18.09 17.51 5.12
C GLN A 450 -18.46 16.40 4.11
N TYR A 451 -19.49 16.65 3.30
CA TYR A 451 -19.97 15.73 2.28
C TYR A 451 -20.78 16.51 1.22
N PRO A 452 -20.67 16.17 -0.08
CA PRO A 452 -19.75 15.20 -0.67
C PRO A 452 -18.30 15.73 -0.75
N ILE A 453 -17.33 14.82 -0.84
CA ILE A 453 -15.94 15.17 -1.20
C ILE A 453 -15.95 15.73 -2.63
N MET A 454 -15.41 16.92 -2.83
CA MET A 454 -15.24 17.54 -4.15
C MET A 454 -13.94 17.10 -4.84
N GLY A 455 -12.92 16.80 -4.04
CA GLY A 455 -11.57 16.58 -4.53
C GLY A 455 -10.58 16.48 -3.39
N ALA A 456 -9.30 16.61 -3.73
CA ALA A 456 -8.22 16.52 -2.77
C ALA A 456 -7.03 17.34 -3.24
N LEU A 457 -6.25 17.85 -2.28
CA LEU A 457 -4.98 18.51 -2.52
C LEU A 457 -3.87 17.64 -1.93
N ARG A 458 -2.93 17.22 -2.75
CA ARG A 458 -1.81 16.35 -2.37
C ARG A 458 -0.48 17.01 -2.73
N MET A 459 0.55 16.80 -1.94
CA MET A 459 1.94 17.17 -2.24
C MET A 459 2.84 16.11 -1.62
N SER A 460 3.78 15.59 -2.40
CA SER A 460 4.70 14.53 -2.00
C SER A 460 6.07 14.88 -2.58
N TYR A 461 7.04 15.18 -1.73
CA TYR A 461 8.37 15.64 -2.16
C TYR A 461 9.04 14.62 -3.12
N PRO A 462 9.73 15.07 -4.19
CA PRO A 462 10.03 16.45 -4.57
C PRO A 462 8.95 17.13 -5.44
N TYR A 463 7.79 16.50 -5.63
CA TYR A 463 6.73 17.05 -6.47
C TYR A 463 5.98 18.18 -5.76
N GLY A 464 5.52 19.15 -6.56
CA GLY A 464 4.67 20.23 -6.07
C GLY A 464 3.28 19.77 -5.64
N TYR A 465 2.42 20.75 -5.36
CA TYR A 465 1.03 20.50 -5.01
C TYR A 465 0.22 20.09 -6.24
N GLU A 466 -0.46 18.96 -6.15
CA GLU A 466 -1.37 18.42 -7.14
C GLU A 466 -2.81 18.57 -6.63
N LEU A 467 -3.63 19.30 -7.36
CA LEU A 467 -5.05 19.48 -7.09
C LEU A 467 -5.84 18.46 -7.89
N TYR A 468 -6.66 17.66 -7.21
CA TYR A 468 -7.50 16.63 -7.81
C TYR A 468 -8.97 16.98 -7.69
N LYS A 469 -9.72 16.73 -8.76
CA LYS A 469 -11.19 16.75 -8.77
C LYS A 469 -11.70 15.33 -8.65
N ARG A 470 -12.64 15.10 -7.74
CA ARG A 470 -13.39 13.84 -7.69
C ARG A 470 -14.42 13.83 -8.82
N VAL A 471 -14.43 12.76 -9.58
CA VAL A 471 -15.38 12.52 -10.66
C VAL A 471 -15.97 11.13 -10.47
N ASP A 472 -17.29 11.03 -10.55
CA ASP A 472 -17.98 9.75 -10.61
C ASP A 472 -18.13 9.36 -12.08
N ASP A 473 -17.47 8.25 -12.47
CA ASP A 473 -17.56 7.67 -13.81
C ASP A 473 -19.02 7.26 -14.11
N PRO A 474 -19.50 7.27 -15.37
CA PRO A 474 -20.84 6.75 -15.73
C PRO A 474 -21.14 5.33 -15.22
N SER A 475 -20.12 4.53 -14.89
CA SER A 475 -20.22 3.25 -14.18
C SER A 475 -20.37 3.34 -12.64
N ARG A 476 -20.60 4.54 -12.08
CA ARG A 476 -20.60 4.89 -10.64
C ARG A 476 -19.30 4.54 -9.89
N LYS A 477 -18.17 4.54 -10.61
CA LYS A 477 -16.85 4.34 -10.00
C LYS A 477 -16.23 5.71 -9.71
N GLU A 478 -15.99 5.99 -8.42
CA GLU A 478 -15.26 7.18 -7.97
C GLU A 478 -13.84 7.17 -8.54
N LYS A 479 -13.38 8.31 -9.07
CA LYS A 479 -12.00 8.53 -9.51
C LYS A 479 -11.56 9.94 -9.14
N TYR A 480 -10.26 10.11 -8.88
CA TYR A 480 -9.63 11.41 -8.69
C TYR A 480 -8.80 11.74 -9.92
N ILE A 481 -9.11 12.85 -10.58
CA ILE A 481 -8.42 13.31 -11.79
C ILE A 481 -7.64 14.59 -11.45
N ILE A 482 -6.39 14.66 -11.88
CA ILE A 482 -5.56 15.87 -11.70
C ILE A 482 -6.23 17.02 -12.47
N LEU A 483 -6.50 18.10 -11.74
CA LEU A 483 -7.09 19.32 -12.24
C LEU A 483 -6.03 20.38 -12.53
N SER A 484 -5.06 20.54 -11.62
CA SER A 484 -3.98 21.53 -11.73
C SER A 484 -2.80 21.18 -10.83
N THR A 485 -1.63 21.75 -11.13
CA THR A 485 -0.41 21.57 -10.32
C THR A 485 0.18 22.94 -9.93
N PHE A 486 0.64 23.07 -8.69
CA PHE A 486 1.17 24.31 -8.12
C PHE A 486 2.56 24.07 -7.51
N PRO A 487 3.55 24.95 -7.73
CA PRO A 487 4.88 24.80 -7.14
C PRO A 487 4.90 25.09 -5.64
N LYS A 488 3.96 25.90 -5.14
CA LYS A 488 3.77 26.24 -3.73
C LYS A 488 2.34 25.92 -3.33
N ARG A 489 2.06 25.91 -2.02
CA ARG A 489 0.73 25.66 -1.48
C ARG A 489 -0.25 26.69 -2.05
N PRO A 490 -1.29 26.26 -2.79
CA PRO A 490 -2.26 27.19 -3.35
C PRO A 490 -3.15 27.79 -2.26
N ASP A 491 -3.57 29.03 -2.44
CA ASP A 491 -4.58 29.66 -1.60
C ASP A 491 -6.01 29.22 -1.98
N SER A 492 -7.01 29.68 -1.23
CA SER A 492 -8.41 29.32 -1.48
C SER A 492 -8.92 29.84 -2.83
N ASP A 493 -8.44 31.00 -3.29
CA ASP A 493 -8.86 31.61 -4.55
C ASP A 493 -8.29 30.83 -5.72
N GLU A 494 -7.00 30.45 -5.67
CA GLU A 494 -6.33 29.63 -6.68
C GLU A 494 -6.98 28.24 -6.81
N ILE A 495 -7.41 27.65 -5.69
CA ILE A 495 -8.16 26.39 -5.71
C ILE A 495 -9.52 26.59 -6.39
N ASN A 496 -10.27 27.63 -6.01
CA ASN A 496 -11.59 27.91 -6.59
C ASN A 496 -11.50 28.20 -8.10
N ASP A 497 -10.56 29.03 -8.52
CA ASP A 497 -10.34 29.36 -9.93
C ASP A 497 -10.01 28.11 -10.76
N ALA A 498 -9.25 27.15 -10.20
CA ALA A 498 -8.97 25.88 -10.85
C ALA A 498 -10.23 25.00 -11.00
N PHE A 499 -11.11 24.97 -9.99
CA PHE A 499 -12.39 24.24 -10.08
C PHE A 499 -13.36 24.85 -11.10
N GLU A 500 -13.32 26.17 -11.29
CA GLU A 500 -14.12 26.91 -12.26
C GLU A 500 -13.53 26.89 -13.68
N GLY A 501 -12.28 26.42 -13.85
CA GLY A 501 -11.61 26.36 -15.16
C GLY A 501 -11.13 27.72 -15.66
N LYS A 502 -10.97 28.71 -14.77
CA LYS A 502 -10.45 30.03 -15.12
C LYS A 502 -8.96 29.95 -15.48
N PRO A 503 -8.50 30.67 -16.51
CA PRO A 503 -7.07 30.71 -16.85
C PRO A 503 -6.27 31.32 -15.69
N ARG A 504 -5.09 30.77 -15.43
CA ARG A 504 -4.19 31.23 -14.35
C ARG A 504 -3.87 32.71 -14.54
N ASN A 505 -4.43 33.56 -13.68
CA ASN A 505 -4.10 34.99 -13.66
C ASN A 505 -2.65 35.15 -13.22
N GLN A 506 -1.73 35.38 -14.15
CA GLN A 506 -0.31 35.65 -13.86
C GLN A 506 -0.06 37.03 -13.23
N ALA A 507 -1.12 37.77 -12.87
CA ALA A 507 -1.03 39.14 -12.35
C ALA A 507 -1.83 39.31 -11.04
N LYS A 508 -1.31 38.76 -9.94
CA LYS A 508 -1.50 39.33 -8.60
C LYS A 508 -0.15 39.41 -7.90
N LYS A 509 0.70 40.34 -8.34
CA LYS A 509 1.86 40.81 -7.57
C LYS A 509 1.38 41.90 -6.61
N ALA A 510 1.60 41.66 -5.32
CA ALA A 510 1.79 42.63 -4.24
C ALA A 510 0.88 43.89 -4.21
N SER A 511 -0.14 43.84 -3.37
CA SER A 511 -0.59 44.98 -2.54
C SER A 511 -1.03 44.36 -1.21
N GLY A 512 -0.31 44.54 -0.09
CA GLY A 512 -0.10 45.84 0.54
C GLY A 512 -1.26 46.10 1.50
N ILE A 513 -1.09 45.64 2.75
CA ILE A 513 -1.72 46.09 4.02
C ILE A 513 -3.15 46.64 3.92
N CYS A 514 -4.13 45.92 4.50
CA CYS A 514 -5.28 46.59 5.11
C CYS A 514 -5.81 45.81 6.32
N THR A 515 -6.21 46.57 7.32
CA THR A 515 -6.52 46.24 8.70
C THR A 515 -7.80 45.42 8.89
N ARG A 516 -7.82 44.69 10.01
CA ARG A 516 -8.98 44.01 10.61
C ARG A 516 -10.16 45.00 10.75
N GLU A 517 -11.34 44.65 10.24
CA GLU A 517 -12.61 44.52 11.00
C GLU A 517 -13.82 44.20 10.09
N GLU A 518 -14.71 43.37 10.65
CA GLU A 518 -16.13 43.15 10.31
C GLU A 518 -16.57 42.33 9.07
N ARG A 519 -17.04 41.11 9.40
CA ARG A 519 -18.26 40.38 8.98
C ARG A 519 -18.86 40.63 7.58
N GLY A 520 -19.15 39.54 6.88
CA GLY A 520 -20.28 39.47 5.96
C GLY A 520 -20.24 38.26 5.02
N MET A 521 -21.22 37.37 5.15
CA MET A 521 -21.53 36.30 4.20
C MET A 521 -21.56 36.86 2.77
N ALA A 522 -20.84 36.22 1.85
CA ALA A 522 -21.11 36.33 0.42
C ALA A 522 -21.52 34.93 -0.09
N SER A 523 -22.84 34.73 -0.11
CA SER A 523 -23.53 33.68 -0.85
C SER A 523 -23.37 33.92 -2.36
N VAL A 524 -23.22 32.85 -3.13
CA VAL A 524 -23.37 32.92 -4.60
C VAL A 524 -24.81 32.50 -4.92
N GLN A 525 -25.61 33.48 -5.35
CA GLN A 525 -26.91 33.29 -5.98
C GLN A 525 -26.80 33.68 -7.46
N SER A 526 -27.58 32.98 -8.30
CA SER A 526 -27.95 33.28 -9.70
C SER A 526 -26.88 33.00 -10.77
N LEU A 527 -27.13 32.43 -11.96
CA LEU A 527 -28.31 32.00 -12.75
C LEU A 527 -27.77 30.95 -13.76
N ILE A 528 -28.49 29.87 -14.09
CA ILE A 528 -29.26 29.56 -15.33
C ILE A 528 -29.78 28.13 -15.04
N GLY A 529 -31.04 27.74 -15.08
CA GLY A 529 -32.11 28.03 -16.03
C GLY A 529 -32.53 26.69 -16.68
N LEU A 530 -33.52 26.00 -16.09
CA LEU A 530 -34.28 24.94 -16.77
C LEU A 530 -35.62 24.73 -16.06
N ASP A 531 -36.65 25.25 -16.71
CA ASP A 531 -38.07 25.05 -16.43
C ASP A 531 -38.44 23.56 -16.35
N ARG A 532 -39.29 23.23 -15.37
CA ARG A 532 -40.57 22.52 -15.63
C ARG A 532 -41.44 22.55 -14.37
N ALA A 533 -42.62 23.14 -14.56
CA ALA A 533 -43.74 23.27 -13.63
C ALA A 533 -44.30 21.93 -13.15
N VAL A 534 -44.86 21.89 -11.93
CA VAL A 534 -46.25 21.45 -11.60
C VAL A 534 -46.60 21.88 -10.15
N GLY A 535 -47.62 22.75 -10.01
CA GLY A 535 -48.77 22.68 -9.06
C GLY A 535 -48.58 22.75 -7.52
N PRO A 536 -49.32 23.62 -6.80
CA PRO A 536 -49.27 23.74 -5.34
C PRO A 536 -50.41 22.95 -4.65
N VAL A 537 -50.18 22.36 -3.47
CA VAL A 537 -51.25 21.97 -2.54
C VAL A 537 -50.80 22.13 -1.08
N GLU A 538 -51.41 23.15 -0.46
CA GLU A 538 -51.95 23.28 0.90
C GLU A 538 -51.20 22.74 2.13
N THR A 539 -50.88 23.71 2.99
CA THR A 539 -50.64 23.60 4.42
C THR A 539 -51.92 23.27 5.18
N HIS A 540 -51.91 22.21 6.00
CA HIS A 540 -52.83 22.08 7.14
C HIS A 540 -52.03 21.99 8.44
N HIS A 541 -52.17 23.05 9.23
CA HIS A 541 -51.95 23.07 10.66
C HIS A 541 -53.05 22.25 11.34
N GLU A 542 -52.70 21.31 12.21
CA GLU A 542 -53.57 20.94 13.32
C GLU A 542 -52.72 20.61 14.55
N SER A 543 -52.97 21.39 15.59
CA SER A 543 -52.49 21.26 16.95
C SER A 543 -53.31 20.23 17.71
N CYS A 544 -52.67 19.40 18.52
CA CYS A 544 -53.27 18.95 19.77
C CYS A 544 -52.17 18.55 20.75
N PHE A 545 -52.02 19.37 21.79
CA PHE A 545 -51.32 19.05 23.02
C PHE A 545 -52.17 18.11 23.88
N ASP A 546 -51.46 17.38 24.73
CA ASP A 546 -51.80 16.99 26.10
C ASP A 546 -52.19 15.56 26.47
N ASN A 547 -51.37 15.10 27.43
CA ASN A 547 -51.63 14.22 28.57
C ASN A 547 -51.80 12.72 28.35
N LEU A 548 -50.83 11.96 28.88
CA LEU A 548 -51.05 11.22 30.13
C LEU A 548 -49.75 10.63 30.68
N ASN A 549 -49.38 11.09 31.88
CA ASN A 549 -48.48 10.41 32.80
C ASN A 549 -49.10 9.06 33.22
N ARG A 550 -48.35 7.98 33.08
CA ARG A 550 -48.24 6.89 34.06
C ARG A 550 -47.00 6.06 33.83
#